data_AF-A0A1G1TEX8-F1
#
_entry.id   AF-A0A1G1TEX8-F1
#
_cell.length_a   1.000
_cell.length_b   1.000
_cell.length_c   1.000
_cell.angle_alpha   90.00
_cell.angle_beta   90.00
_cell.angle_gamma   90.00
#
_symmetry.space_group_name_H-M   'P 1'
#
loop_
_entity.id
_entity.type
_entity.pdbx_description
1 polymer ?
#
loop_
_entity_poly.entity_id
_entity_poly.type
_entity_poly.pdbx_seq_one_letter_code
_entity_poly.pdbx_strand_id
1 'polypeptide(L)'
;MKFFQHTHRALVAAAGLLLTACASPNQPIAEQGPPSPATAAEMAVMARHDSLMAKMDELYRLKGLITKAKAPGAGPYFRGLAAADAAMMGWMHQYRAPDSTAIPAARLAYFQQQQQLLATVSRQFRATIDSASLFINRQPALPSPSESAPSN
;
A
#
# COMPACT_ATOMS: atom_id res chain seq x y z
N MET A 1 23.01 -64.02 -20.20
CA MET A 1 24.41 -63.61 -20.44
C MET A 1 24.48 -62.77 -21.71
N LYS A 2 24.72 -61.45 -21.56
CA LYS A 2 25.59 -60.63 -22.43
C LYS A 2 25.50 -59.17 -21.93
N PHE A 3 26.56 -58.76 -21.25
CA PHE A 3 26.88 -57.38 -20.90
C PHE A 3 27.37 -56.65 -22.15
N PHE A 4 26.97 -55.38 -22.33
CA PHE A 4 27.84 -54.36 -22.91
C PHE A 4 27.50 -53.02 -22.27
N GLN A 5 28.38 -52.57 -21.39
CA GLN A 5 28.48 -51.19 -20.99
C GLN A 5 29.16 -50.41 -22.09
N HIS A 6 28.72 -49.18 -22.39
CA HIS A 6 29.58 -48.09 -22.86
C HIS A 6 29.11 -46.77 -22.22
N THR A 7 29.96 -46.29 -21.31
CA THR A 7 30.14 -44.92 -20.85
C THR A 7 30.19 -43.92 -22.00
N HIS A 8 29.49 -42.78 -21.90
CA HIS A 8 30.03 -41.47 -22.30
C HIS A 8 29.31 -40.31 -21.60
N ARG A 9 30.12 -39.58 -20.81
CA ARG A 9 30.25 -38.12 -20.75
C ARG A 9 29.05 -37.29 -20.29
N ALA A 10 29.27 -36.72 -19.10
CA ALA A 10 28.64 -35.54 -18.56
C ALA A 10 28.46 -34.42 -19.59
N LEU A 11 27.27 -33.81 -19.58
CA LEU A 11 27.06 -32.47 -20.08
C LEU A 11 26.46 -31.66 -18.92
N VAL A 12 27.26 -30.70 -18.46
CA VAL A 12 26.89 -29.67 -17.49
C VAL A 12 25.82 -28.80 -18.13
N ALA A 13 24.62 -28.79 -17.56
CA ALA A 13 23.64 -27.74 -17.80
C ALA A 13 23.46 -26.96 -16.49
N ALA A 14 24.29 -25.93 -16.34
CA ALA A 14 24.00 -24.84 -15.41
C ALA A 14 22.81 -24.07 -15.98
N ALA A 15 21.64 -24.18 -15.35
CA ALA A 15 20.46 -23.39 -15.68
C ALA A 15 19.82 -22.88 -14.39
N GLY A 16 20.15 -21.62 -14.09
CA GLY A 16 19.30 -20.63 -13.44
C GLY A 16 18.56 -21.01 -12.16
N LEU A 17 19.06 -20.50 -11.03
CA LEU A 17 18.21 -20.13 -9.90
C LEU A 17 17.08 -19.22 -10.39
N LEU A 18 15.88 -19.78 -10.56
CA LEU A 18 14.65 -19.00 -10.55
C LEU A 18 14.32 -18.69 -9.09
N LEU A 19 14.86 -17.57 -8.60
CA LEU A 19 14.30 -16.86 -7.47
C LEU A 19 12.89 -16.43 -7.90
N THR A 20 11.89 -17.23 -7.54
CA THR A 20 10.49 -16.82 -7.62
C THR A 20 10.32 -15.61 -6.72
N ALA A 21 10.25 -14.46 -7.39
CA ALA A 21 9.96 -13.18 -6.83
C ALA A 21 8.71 -13.25 -5.93
N CYS A 22 8.79 -12.52 -4.83
CA CYS A 22 7.79 -12.30 -3.79
C CYS A 22 6.35 -12.52 -4.25
N ALA A 23 5.73 -13.60 -3.80
CA ALA A 23 4.27 -13.71 -3.79
C ALA A 23 3.72 -12.60 -2.90
N SER A 24 3.18 -11.55 -3.53
CA SER A 24 2.36 -10.57 -2.83
C SER A 24 1.11 -11.29 -2.29
N PRO A 25 0.66 -11.01 -1.06
CA PRO A 25 -0.40 -11.78 -0.39
C PRO A 25 -1.81 -11.59 -0.98
N ASN A 26 -1.98 -10.72 -1.98
CA ASN A 26 -3.28 -10.46 -2.59
C ASN A 26 -3.57 -11.42 -3.75
N GLN A 27 -3.91 -12.66 -3.40
CA GLN A 27 -4.58 -13.55 -4.34
C GLN A 27 -6.01 -13.06 -4.59
N PRO A 28 -6.47 -12.99 -5.85
CA PRO A 28 -7.85 -12.64 -6.14
C PRO A 28 -8.81 -13.68 -5.53
N ILE A 29 -10.05 -13.26 -5.25
CA ILE A 29 -11.13 -14.17 -4.86
C ILE A 29 -11.22 -15.27 -5.92
N ALA A 30 -11.01 -16.51 -5.48
CA ALA A 30 -10.99 -17.68 -6.35
C ALA A 30 -12.31 -17.79 -7.13
N GLU A 31 -12.23 -17.60 -8.43
CA GLU A 31 -13.35 -17.71 -9.37
C GLU A 31 -13.20 -19.01 -10.17
N GLN A 32 -14.33 -19.68 -10.46
CA GLN A 32 -14.32 -20.87 -11.30
C GLN A 32 -14.22 -20.44 -12.77
N GLY A 33 -13.06 -20.63 -13.40
CA GLY A 33 -12.86 -20.36 -14.82
C GLY A 33 -11.60 -19.54 -15.12
N PRO A 34 -11.39 -19.15 -16.39
CA PRO A 34 -10.27 -18.30 -16.78
C PRO A 34 -10.39 -16.88 -16.17
N PRO A 35 -9.27 -16.13 -16.06
CA PRO A 35 -9.26 -14.78 -15.49
C PRO A 35 -10.31 -13.87 -16.14
N SER A 36 -11.16 -13.26 -15.33
CA SER A 36 -12.25 -12.38 -15.80
C SER A 36 -11.85 -10.90 -15.70
N PRO A 37 -12.52 -9.98 -16.42
CA PRO A 37 -12.36 -8.54 -16.17
C PRO A 37 -12.63 -8.15 -14.71
N ALA A 38 -13.51 -8.88 -14.02
CA ALA A 38 -13.77 -8.66 -12.59
C ALA A 38 -12.54 -9.01 -11.74
N THR A 39 -11.83 -10.12 -12.05
CA THR A 39 -10.56 -10.48 -11.39
C THR A 39 -9.51 -9.37 -11.54
N ALA A 40 -9.33 -8.84 -12.76
CA ALA A 40 -8.39 -7.74 -13.00
C ALA A 40 -8.78 -6.47 -12.25
N ALA A 41 -10.09 -6.15 -12.20
CA ALA A 41 -10.59 -5.01 -11.47
C ALA A 41 -10.40 -5.14 -9.95
N GLU A 42 -10.58 -6.34 -9.40
CA GLU A 42 -10.31 -6.67 -8.00
C GLU A 42 -8.83 -6.46 -7.65
N MET A 43 -7.93 -7.04 -8.45
CA MET A 43 -6.49 -6.86 -8.25
C MET A 43 -6.09 -5.38 -8.26
N ALA A 44 -6.69 -4.58 -9.13
CA ALA A 44 -6.44 -3.14 -9.17
C ALA A 44 -6.94 -2.41 -7.91
N VAL A 45 -8.07 -2.83 -7.32
CA VAL A 45 -8.54 -2.31 -6.02
C VAL A 45 -7.53 -2.66 -4.92
N MET A 46 -7.13 -3.92 -4.82
CA MET A 46 -6.20 -4.40 -3.80
C MET A 46 -4.81 -3.76 -3.92
N ALA A 47 -4.28 -3.62 -5.13
CA ALA A 47 -3.01 -2.93 -5.36
C ALA A 47 -3.06 -1.46 -4.91
N ARG A 48 -4.19 -0.77 -5.11
CA ARG A 48 -4.37 0.60 -4.62
C ARG A 48 -4.51 0.66 -3.10
N HIS A 49 -5.23 -0.28 -2.50
CA HIS A 49 -5.28 -0.44 -1.05
C HIS A 49 -3.87 -0.57 -0.47
N ASP A 50 -3.05 -1.50 -0.99
CA ASP A 50 -1.69 -1.74 -0.48
C ASP A 50 -0.81 -0.49 -0.62
N SER A 51 -0.93 0.22 -1.75
CA SER A 51 -0.22 1.48 -1.97
C SER A 51 -0.61 2.57 -0.95
N LEU A 52 -1.88 2.63 -0.54
CA LEU A 52 -2.33 3.54 0.50
C LEU A 52 -1.84 3.10 1.88
N MET A 53 -1.85 1.81 2.17
CA MET A 53 -1.34 1.26 3.42
C MET A 53 0.15 1.53 3.59
N ALA A 54 0.95 1.43 2.52
CA ALA A 54 2.36 1.81 2.54
C ALA A 54 2.61 3.30 2.84
N LYS A 55 1.60 4.17 2.66
CA LYS A 55 1.69 5.61 2.98
C LYS A 55 1.20 5.94 4.41
N MET A 56 0.63 4.98 5.13
CA MET A 56 0.15 5.20 6.49
C MET A 56 1.28 5.57 7.45
N ASP A 57 2.44 4.94 7.32
CA ASP A 57 3.61 5.25 8.16
C ASP A 57 4.03 6.71 8.01
N GLU A 58 4.02 7.23 6.79
CA GLU A 58 4.33 8.64 6.51
C GLU A 58 3.29 9.59 7.13
N LEU A 59 2.01 9.24 7.02
CA LEU A 59 0.91 9.98 7.65
C LEU A 59 1.11 10.07 9.18
N TYR A 60 1.42 8.95 9.84
CA TYR A 60 1.67 8.92 11.28
C TYR A 60 2.96 9.65 11.68
N ARG A 61 4.03 9.51 10.89
CA ARG A 61 5.27 10.25 11.09
C ARG A 61 5.04 11.75 11.06
N LEU A 62 4.29 12.25 10.08
CA LEU A 62 3.93 13.66 9.96
C LEU A 62 3.08 14.14 11.14
N LYS A 63 2.08 13.36 11.57
CA LYS A 63 1.31 13.66 12.80
C LYS A 63 2.25 13.83 14.00
N GLY A 64 3.21 12.92 14.17
CA GLY A 64 4.22 12.98 15.24
C GLY A 64 5.09 14.23 15.18
N LEU A 65 5.58 14.58 13.99
CA LEU A 65 6.40 15.79 13.80
C LEU A 65 5.63 17.07 14.09
N ILE A 66 4.38 17.17 13.63
CA ILE A 66 3.53 18.33 13.89
C ILE A 66 3.25 18.45 15.40
N THR A 67 2.97 17.34 16.09
CA THR A 67 2.81 17.33 17.55
C THR A 67 4.06 17.83 18.25
N LYS A 68 5.24 17.33 17.84
CA LYS A 68 6.52 17.70 18.45
C LYS A 68 6.89 19.16 18.20
N ALA A 69 6.62 19.68 17.00
CA ALA A 69 6.93 21.04 16.62
C ALA A 69 6.14 22.09 17.42
N LYS A 70 4.96 21.73 17.94
CA LYS A 70 4.04 22.65 18.64
C LYS A 70 3.81 23.95 17.84
N ALA A 71 3.86 23.84 16.52
CA ALA A 71 3.88 24.97 15.61
C ALA A 71 2.51 25.66 15.58
N PRO A 72 2.46 27.01 15.67
CA PRO A 72 1.21 27.74 15.49
C PRO A 72 0.65 27.48 14.09
N GLY A 73 -0.69 27.40 13.99
CA GLY A 73 -1.35 27.13 12.71
C GLY A 73 -1.31 25.66 12.24
N ALA A 74 -0.84 24.72 13.07
CA ALA A 74 -0.83 23.28 12.75
C ALA A 74 -2.23 22.63 12.59
N GLY A 75 -3.27 23.26 13.13
CA GLY A 75 -4.62 22.68 13.24
C GLY A 75 -5.22 22.11 11.94
N PRO A 76 -5.18 22.83 10.81
CA PRO A 76 -5.67 22.30 9.53
C PRO A 76 -4.94 21.04 9.05
N TYR A 77 -3.62 20.97 9.23
CA TYR A 77 -2.81 19.82 8.81
C TYR A 77 -3.12 18.58 9.64
N PHE A 78 -3.31 18.74 10.95
CA PHE A 78 -3.78 17.64 11.81
C PHE A 78 -5.13 17.10 11.38
N ARG A 79 -6.10 17.99 11.11
CA ARG A 79 -7.42 17.58 10.64
C ARG A 79 -7.35 16.88 9.29
N GLY A 80 -6.50 17.36 8.37
CA GLY A 80 -6.27 16.73 7.08
C GLY A 80 -5.70 15.31 7.22
N LEU A 81 -4.69 15.13 8.06
CA LEU A 81 -4.05 13.83 8.35
C LEU A 81 -5.06 12.86 9.00
N ALA A 82 -5.83 13.32 9.98
CA ALA A 82 -6.88 12.52 10.61
C ALA A 82 -8.00 12.15 9.63
N ALA A 83 -8.42 13.07 8.76
CA ALA A 83 -9.45 12.82 7.78
C ALA A 83 -9.01 11.82 6.70
N ALA A 84 -7.73 11.86 6.28
CA ALA A 84 -7.18 10.88 5.33
C ALA A 84 -7.15 9.48 5.95
N ASP A 85 -6.63 9.34 7.17
CA ASP A 85 -6.64 8.10 7.95
C ASP A 85 -8.06 7.53 8.11
N ALA A 86 -9.02 8.36 8.56
CA ALA A 86 -10.41 7.96 8.70
C ALA A 86 -11.06 7.54 7.38
N ALA A 87 -10.71 8.18 6.25
CA ALA A 87 -11.24 7.80 4.95
C ALA A 87 -10.76 6.40 4.52
N MET A 88 -9.49 6.07 4.76
CA MET A 88 -8.96 4.74 4.45
C MET A 88 -9.57 3.67 5.37
N MET A 89 -9.59 3.92 6.68
CA MET A 89 -10.21 2.99 7.64
C MET A 89 -11.70 2.81 7.36
N GLY A 90 -12.41 3.90 7.03
CA GLY A 90 -13.81 3.86 6.63
C GLY A 90 -14.04 3.00 5.40
N TRP A 91 -13.18 3.10 4.38
CA TRP A 91 -13.24 2.22 3.22
C TRP A 91 -12.99 0.77 3.60
N MET A 92 -11.95 0.47 4.40
CA MET A 92 -11.64 -0.90 4.84
C MET A 92 -12.80 -1.53 5.64
N HIS A 93 -13.46 -0.75 6.50
CA HIS A 93 -14.61 -1.21 7.26
C HIS A 93 -15.84 -1.49 6.40
N GLN A 94 -16.01 -0.76 5.30
CA GLN A 94 -17.16 -0.86 4.38
C GLN A 94 -16.92 -1.83 3.22
N TYR A 95 -15.68 -2.13 2.89
CA TYR A 95 -15.33 -3.05 1.81
C TYR A 95 -15.90 -4.44 2.09
N ARG A 96 -16.59 -5.01 1.09
CA ARG A 96 -17.21 -6.33 1.15
C ARG A 96 -16.96 -7.01 -0.18
N ALA A 97 -16.00 -7.91 -0.19
CA ALA A 97 -15.73 -8.78 -1.32
C ALA A 97 -17.05 -9.43 -1.81
N PRO A 98 -17.42 -9.28 -3.09
CA PRO A 98 -18.57 -9.99 -3.64
C PRO A 98 -18.28 -11.49 -3.68
N ASP A 99 -19.32 -12.30 -3.51
CA ASP A 99 -19.24 -13.75 -3.62
C ASP A 99 -18.64 -14.17 -4.98
N SER A 100 -17.80 -15.21 -5.00
CA SER A 100 -17.23 -15.75 -6.23
C SER A 100 -18.27 -16.31 -7.20
N THR A 101 -19.46 -16.66 -6.68
CA THR A 101 -20.62 -17.12 -7.44
C THR A 101 -21.51 -15.98 -7.96
N ALA A 102 -21.25 -14.73 -7.57
CA ALA A 102 -22.02 -13.59 -8.06
C ALA A 102 -21.84 -13.38 -9.57
N ILE A 103 -22.88 -12.84 -10.22
CA ILE A 103 -22.90 -12.58 -11.66
C ILE A 103 -21.66 -11.76 -12.05
N PRO A 104 -20.84 -12.18 -13.04
CA PRO A 104 -19.58 -11.50 -13.37
C PRO A 104 -19.72 -10.01 -13.67
N ALA A 105 -20.80 -9.61 -14.34
CA ALA A 105 -21.08 -8.20 -14.62
C ALA A 105 -21.32 -7.37 -13.34
N ALA A 106 -22.01 -7.94 -12.35
CA ALA A 106 -22.24 -7.30 -11.05
C ALA A 106 -20.94 -7.18 -10.24
N ARG A 107 -20.10 -8.23 -10.27
CA ARG A 107 -18.77 -8.19 -9.65
C ARG A 107 -17.88 -7.11 -10.25
N LEU A 108 -17.84 -7.03 -11.58
CA LEU A 108 -17.09 -6.00 -12.29
C LEU A 108 -17.56 -4.59 -11.90
N ALA A 109 -18.87 -4.35 -11.92
CA ALA A 109 -19.44 -3.05 -11.55
C ALA A 109 -19.10 -2.66 -10.10
N TYR A 110 -19.17 -3.62 -9.16
CA TYR A 110 -18.76 -3.40 -7.77
C TYR A 110 -17.29 -2.96 -7.68
N PHE A 111 -16.35 -3.69 -8.31
CA PHE A 111 -14.94 -3.33 -8.22
C PHE A 111 -14.62 -2.01 -8.93
N GLN A 112 -15.30 -1.68 -10.03
CA GLN A 112 -15.17 -0.36 -10.67
C GLN A 112 -15.59 0.77 -9.72
N GLN A 113 -16.68 0.59 -8.97
CA GLN A 113 -17.09 1.54 -7.93
C GLN A 113 -16.03 1.66 -6.83
N GLN A 114 -15.48 0.54 -6.34
CA GLN A 114 -14.42 0.54 -5.32
C GLN A 114 -13.15 1.26 -5.81
N GLN A 115 -12.79 1.11 -7.09
CA GLN A 115 -11.67 1.84 -7.66
C GLN A 115 -11.90 3.36 -7.62
N GLN A 116 -13.10 3.84 -7.92
CA GLN A 116 -13.41 5.28 -7.87
C GLN A 116 -13.34 5.82 -6.43
N LEU A 117 -13.85 5.06 -5.46
CA LEU A 117 -13.75 5.40 -4.04
C LEU A 117 -12.28 5.51 -3.61
N LEU A 118 -11.48 4.46 -3.86
CA LEU A 118 -10.06 4.48 -3.52
C LEU A 118 -9.28 5.54 -4.30
N ALA A 119 -9.67 5.91 -5.53
CA ALA A 119 -9.04 7.01 -6.26
C ALA A 119 -9.20 8.35 -5.49
N THR A 120 -10.37 8.55 -4.89
CA THR A 120 -10.66 9.73 -4.08
C THR A 120 -9.85 9.72 -2.79
N VAL A 121 -9.79 8.58 -2.09
CA VAL A 121 -8.92 8.40 -0.92
C VAL A 121 -7.44 8.65 -1.28
N SER A 122 -6.96 8.12 -2.40
CA SER A 122 -5.57 8.34 -2.85
C SER A 122 -5.24 9.81 -3.11
N ARG A 123 -6.15 10.57 -3.74
CA ARG A 123 -5.96 12.01 -3.95
C ARG A 123 -5.90 12.76 -2.63
N GLN A 124 -6.78 12.42 -1.68
CA GLN A 124 -6.79 13.02 -0.35
C GLN A 124 -5.49 12.71 0.42
N PHE A 125 -5.02 11.46 0.42
CA PHE A 125 -3.75 11.06 1.02
C PHE A 125 -2.60 11.91 0.51
N ARG A 126 -2.45 11.98 -0.82
CA ARG A 126 -1.37 12.74 -1.45
C ARG A 126 -1.42 14.21 -1.06
N ALA A 127 -2.57 14.87 -1.26
CA ALA A 127 -2.71 16.30 -0.96
C ALA A 127 -2.42 16.61 0.52
N THR A 128 -2.91 15.76 1.43
CA THR A 128 -2.67 15.91 2.86
C THR A 128 -1.19 15.73 3.20
N ILE A 129 -0.54 14.66 2.75
CA ILE A 129 0.87 14.38 3.00
C ILE A 129 1.75 15.50 2.45
N ASP A 130 1.48 15.96 1.22
CA ASP A 130 2.24 17.03 0.58
C ASP A 130 2.11 18.33 1.39
N SER A 131 0.89 18.71 1.77
CA SER A 131 0.65 19.94 2.55
C SER A 131 1.28 19.90 3.94
N ALA A 132 1.19 18.77 4.65
CA ALA A 132 1.76 18.58 5.97
C ALA A 132 3.30 18.54 5.92
N SER A 133 3.87 17.91 4.90
CA SER A 133 5.32 17.91 4.65
C SER A 133 5.83 19.34 4.43
N LEU A 134 5.15 20.11 3.57
CA LEU A 134 5.50 21.52 3.34
C LEU A 134 5.40 22.37 4.61
N PHE A 135 4.39 22.12 5.45
CA PHE A 135 4.24 22.82 6.73
C PHE A 135 5.39 22.53 7.69
N ILE A 136 5.78 21.25 7.82
CA ILE A 136 6.87 20.83 8.70
C ILE A 136 8.23 21.33 8.21
N ASN A 137 8.48 21.29 6.90
CA ASN A 137 9.75 21.75 6.34
C ASN A 137 9.97 23.27 6.49
N ARG A 138 8.92 24.02 6.80
CA ARG A 138 8.99 25.47 7.09
C ARG A 138 9.13 25.79 8.57
N GLN A 139 9.03 24.80 9.46
CA GLN A 139 9.25 25.04 10.88
C GLN A 139 10.74 25.24 11.14
N PRO A 140 11.11 26.19 12.03
CA PRO A 140 12.50 26.29 12.48
C PRO A 140 12.94 24.94 13.06
N ALA A 141 14.21 24.60 12.89
CA ALA A 141 14.77 23.36 13.41
C ALA A 141 14.40 23.23 14.90
N LEU A 142 13.78 22.10 15.25
CA LEU A 142 13.50 21.78 16.65
C LEU A 142 14.82 21.82 17.41
N PRO A 143 14.94 22.57 18.53
CA PRO A 143 16.18 22.64 19.27
C PRO A 143 16.65 21.24 19.65
N SER A 144 17.93 20.95 19.39
CA SER A 144 18.56 19.70 19.79
C SER A 144 18.58 19.60 21.33
N PRO A 145 18.42 18.39 21.92
CA PRO A 145 18.39 18.22 23.37
C PRO A 145 19.61 18.79 24.13
N SER A 146 20.73 18.98 23.44
CA SER A 146 21.98 19.49 24.03
C SER A 146 22.01 21.01 24.28
N GLU A 147 21.03 21.78 23.77
CA GLU A 147 21.05 23.25 23.85
C GLU A 147 20.23 23.81 25.03
N SER A 148 19.74 22.95 25.93
CA SER A 148 18.83 23.31 27.03
C SER A 148 19.44 23.27 28.43
N ALA A 149 20.76 23.38 28.57
CA ALA A 149 21.40 23.45 29.88
C ALA A 149 22.01 24.85 30.11
N PRO A 150 21.33 25.76 30.85
CA PRO A 150 22.00 26.91 31.42
C PRO A 150 22.95 26.44 32.53
N SER A 151 24.23 26.77 32.40
CA SER A 151 25.20 26.67 33.49
C SER A 151 24.90 27.76 34.51
N ASN A 152 24.58 27.37 35.75
CA ASN A 152 24.58 28.23 36.93
C ASN A 152 25.27 27.48 38.07
#